data_AF-A0A835ZBD3-F1
#
_entry.id   AF-A0A835ZBD3-F1
#
_cell.length_a   1.000
_cell.length_b   1.000
_cell.length_c   1.000
_cell.angle_alpha   90.00
_cell.angle_beta   90.00
_cell.angle_gamma   90.00
#
_symmetry.space_group_name_H-M   'P 1'
#
loop_
_entity.id
_entity.type
_entity.pdbx_description
1 polymer ?
#
loop_
_entity_poly.entity_id
_entity_poly.type
_entity_poly.pdbx_seq_one_letter_code
_entity_poly.pdbx_strand_id
1 'polypeptide(L)'
;RRTVLEAALSAHGLTIRPDSGLCRGYIHNTLEPHYTPDVIAFICGLHKYLYECTDYGAWCSDTILRLARMLAPSMGSYESALTYAKKHEVPILKAETLSEYGMPDVWPWLQH
;
A
#
# COMPACT_ATOMS: atom_id res chain seq x y z
N ARG A 1 -8.78 18.27 -10.80
CA ARG A 1 -8.04 17.05 -10.39
C ARG A 1 -8.67 16.38 -9.19
N ARG A 2 -8.90 17.08 -8.07
CA ARG A 2 -9.56 16.50 -6.89
C ARG A 2 -10.87 15.76 -7.22
N THR A 3 -11.83 16.42 -7.87
CA THR A 3 -13.13 15.82 -8.26
C THR A 3 -12.99 14.59 -9.16
N VAL A 4 -11.98 14.59 -10.04
CA VAL A 4 -11.70 13.44 -10.93
C VAL A 4 -11.21 12.25 -10.11
N LEU A 5 -10.31 12.49 -9.15
CA LEU A 5 -9.84 11.46 -8.23
C LEU A 5 -10.96 10.99 -7.29
N GLU A 6 -11.80 11.89 -6.79
CA GLU A 6 -12.97 11.54 -5.96
C GLU A 6 -13.91 10.60 -6.71
N ALA A 7 -14.21 10.89 -7.98
CA ALA A 7 -15.04 10.04 -8.83
C ALA A 7 -14.42 8.65 -9.01
N ALA A 8 -13.13 8.57 -9.34
CA ALA A 8 -12.43 7.29 -9.52
C ALA A 8 -12.38 6.48 -8.21
N LEU A 9 -12.06 7.11 -7.08
CA LEU A 9 -12.07 6.43 -5.78
C LEU A 9 -13.46 5.95 -5.38
N SER A 10 -14.49 6.76 -5.65
CA SER A 10 -15.88 6.40 -5.30
C SER A 10 -16.37 5.18 -6.08
N ALA A 11 -15.95 5.02 -7.34
CA ALA A 11 -16.23 3.81 -8.12
C ALA A 11 -15.63 2.53 -7.48
N HIS A 12 -14.61 2.69 -6.63
CA HIS A 12 -14.01 1.62 -5.85
C HIS A 12 -14.50 1.58 -4.40
N GLY A 13 -15.50 2.38 -4.01
CA GLY A 13 -15.99 2.46 -2.62
C GLY A 13 -14.99 3.09 -1.66
N LEU A 14 -14.11 3.96 -2.17
CA LEU A 14 -13.05 4.63 -1.44
C LEU A 14 -13.26 6.14 -1.42
N THR A 15 -12.61 6.81 -0.47
CA THR A 15 -12.61 8.27 -0.35
C THR A 15 -11.20 8.82 -0.39
N ILE A 16 -11.06 10.12 -0.66
CA ILE A 16 -9.75 10.78 -0.60
C ILE A 16 -9.22 10.72 0.83
N ARG A 17 -8.03 10.16 0.96
CA ARG A 17 -7.26 10.14 2.20
C ARG A 17 -6.22 11.27 2.22
N PRO A 18 -6.28 12.21 3.18
CA PRO A 18 -5.35 13.33 3.23
C PRO A 18 -3.91 12.90 3.59
N ASP A 19 -3.77 11.77 4.28
CA ASP A 19 -2.50 11.16 4.64
C ASP A 19 -1.90 10.29 3.52
N SER A 20 -2.65 10.01 2.45
CA SER A 20 -2.16 9.28 1.30
C SER A 20 -1.29 10.16 0.40
N GLY A 21 0.00 9.84 0.31
CA GLY A 21 0.93 10.49 -0.60
C GLY A 21 0.51 10.39 -2.07
N LEU A 22 -0.19 9.33 -2.47
CA LEU A 22 -0.76 9.18 -3.82
C LEU A 22 -1.91 10.15 -4.06
N CYS A 23 -2.87 10.23 -3.11
CA CYS A 23 -3.99 11.17 -3.25
C CYS A 23 -3.47 12.62 -3.27
N ARG A 24 -2.62 12.97 -2.31
CA ARG A 24 -2.02 14.31 -2.22
C ARG A 24 -1.20 14.63 -3.47
N GLY A 25 -0.33 13.71 -3.90
CA GLY A 25 0.53 13.92 -5.05
C GLY A 25 -0.26 14.12 -6.35
N TYR A 26 -1.34 13.38 -6.54
CA TYR A 26 -2.20 13.56 -7.72
C TYR A 26 -2.91 14.91 -7.71
N ILE A 27 -3.46 15.32 -6.56
CA ILE A 27 -4.18 16.59 -6.39
C ILE A 27 -3.24 17.77 -6.69
N HIS A 28 -1.99 17.70 -6.23
CA HIS A 28 -0.99 18.75 -6.39
C HIS A 28 -0.09 18.59 -7.62
N ASN A 29 -0.36 17.60 -8.49
CA ASN A 29 0.44 17.34 -9.70
C ASN A 29 1.93 17.10 -9.43
N THR A 30 2.27 16.35 -8.39
CA THR A 30 3.65 15.98 -8.05
C THR A 30 3.96 14.51 -8.35
N LEU A 31 3.01 13.76 -8.91
CA LEU A 31 3.22 12.39 -9.36
C LEU A 31 3.66 12.35 -10.82
N GLU A 32 4.31 11.25 -11.20
CA GLU A 32 4.66 10.96 -12.57
C GLU A 32 3.41 10.78 -13.46
N PRO A 33 3.50 11.04 -14.77
CA PRO A 33 2.34 11.03 -15.67
C PRO A 33 1.56 9.70 -15.73
N HIS A 34 2.21 8.57 -15.39
CA HIS A 34 1.58 7.26 -15.42
C HIS A 34 0.61 7.00 -14.26
N TYR A 35 0.61 7.84 -13.22
CA TYR A 35 -0.36 7.79 -12.12
C TYR A 35 -1.69 8.44 -12.51
N THR A 36 -2.49 7.71 -13.26
CA THR A 36 -3.88 8.10 -13.58
C THR A 36 -4.79 7.94 -12.35
N PRO A 37 -5.98 8.59 -12.32
CA PRO A 37 -6.97 8.40 -11.25
C PRO A 37 -7.31 6.93 -11.00
N ASP A 38 -7.48 6.15 -12.08
CA ASP A 38 -7.87 4.74 -11.99
C ASP A 38 -6.73 3.90 -11.42
N VAL A 39 -5.48 4.17 -11.81
CA VAL A 39 -4.30 3.52 -11.23
C VAL A 39 -4.20 3.82 -9.74
N ILE A 40 -4.45 5.06 -9.33
CA ILE A 40 -4.43 5.44 -7.91
C ILE A 40 -5.56 4.74 -7.14
N ALA A 41 -6.79 4.76 -7.67
CA ALA A 41 -7.93 4.12 -7.05
C ALA A 41 -7.71 2.60 -6.88
N PHE A 42 -7.16 1.95 -7.91
CA PHE A 42 -6.75 0.55 -7.85
C PHE A 42 -5.70 0.29 -6.77
N ILE A 43 -4.62 1.08 -6.70
CA ILE A 43 -3.57 0.91 -5.68
C ILE A 43 -4.15 1.13 -4.27
N CYS A 44 -5.01 2.12 -4.09
CA CYS A 44 -5.69 2.36 -2.82
C CYS A 44 -6.61 1.20 -2.43
N GLY A 45 -7.37 0.66 -3.38
CA GLY A 45 -8.21 -0.53 -3.16
C GLY A 45 -7.39 -1.74 -2.79
N LEU A 46 -6.31 -2.00 -3.53
CA LEU A 46 -5.39 -3.10 -3.24
C LEU A 46 -4.78 -2.98 -1.84
N HIS A 47 -4.34 -1.79 -1.43
CA HIS A 47 -3.84 -1.60 -0.06
C HIS A 47 -4.94 -1.84 0.99
N LYS A 48 -6.15 -1.34 0.78
CA LYS A 48 -7.26 -1.59 1.70
C LYS A 48 -7.54 -3.09 1.82
N TYR A 49 -7.64 -3.79 0.70
CA TYR A 49 -7.84 -5.23 0.65
C TYR A 49 -6.76 -5.99 1.41
N LEU A 50 -5.49 -5.70 1.16
CA LEU A 50 -4.38 -6.36 1.84
C LEU A 50 -4.45 -6.14 3.37
N TYR A 51 -4.69 -4.91 3.82
CA TYR A 51 -4.68 -4.61 5.26
C TYR A 51 -5.94 -5.05 6.01
N GLU A 52 -7.11 -5.05 5.36
CA GLU A 52 -8.39 -5.32 6.02
C GLU A 52 -8.91 -6.74 5.79
N CYS A 53 -8.48 -7.41 4.72
CA CYS A 53 -9.03 -8.70 4.30
C CYS A 53 -7.98 -9.83 4.27
N THR A 54 -6.73 -9.57 4.66
CA THR A 54 -5.66 -10.57 4.71
C THR A 54 -4.77 -10.33 5.94
N ASP A 55 -3.85 -11.25 6.21
CA ASP A 55 -2.86 -11.10 7.29
C ASP A 55 -1.65 -10.21 6.93
N TYR A 56 -1.65 -9.58 5.75
CA TYR A 56 -0.54 -8.77 5.23
C TYR A 56 -0.01 -7.73 6.22
N GLY A 57 -0.91 -7.04 6.93
CA GLY A 57 -0.51 -6.03 7.90
C GLY A 57 0.34 -6.61 9.04
N ALA A 58 -0.06 -7.76 9.57
CA ALA A 58 0.66 -8.46 10.63
C ALA A 58 2.01 -8.99 10.12
N TRP A 59 2.03 -9.60 8.92
CA TRP A 59 3.26 -10.13 8.32
C TRP A 59 4.28 -9.04 8.00
N CYS A 60 3.82 -7.91 7.47
CA CYS A 60 4.64 -6.71 7.29
C CYS A 60 5.30 -6.32 8.60
N SER A 61 4.52 -6.13 9.66
CA SER A 61 5.02 -5.70 10.96
C SER A 61 6.03 -6.68 11.54
N ASP A 62 5.73 -7.98 11.58
CA ASP A 62 6.63 -8.98 12.16
C ASP A 62 7.94 -9.11 11.36
N THR A 63 7.84 -9.25 10.04
CA THR A 63 8.99 -9.43 9.16
C THR A 63 9.92 -8.23 9.18
N ILE A 64 9.37 -7.01 9.10
CA ILE A 64 10.16 -5.77 9.15
C ILE A 64 10.91 -5.67 10.48
N LEU A 65 10.24 -5.92 11.61
CA LEU A 65 10.86 -5.84 12.93
C LEU A 65 11.95 -6.92 13.10
N ARG A 66 11.69 -8.15 12.67
CA ARG A 66 12.65 -9.25 12.73
C ARG A 66 13.89 -8.94 11.91
N LEU A 67 13.71 -8.51 10.66
CA LEU A 67 14.83 -8.19 9.77
C LEU A 67 15.61 -6.97 10.26
N ALA A 68 14.92 -5.93 10.74
CA ALA A 68 15.58 -4.76 11.29
C ALA A 68 16.47 -5.11 12.50
N ARG A 69 16.01 -6.01 13.39
CA ARG A 69 16.83 -6.49 14.52
C ARG A 69 18.05 -7.28 14.05
N MET A 70 17.92 -8.08 13.01
CA MET A 70 19.03 -8.86 12.44
C MET A 70 20.07 -7.98 11.73
N LEU A 71 19.63 -6.93 11.03
CA LEU A 71 20.52 -6.05 10.26
C LEU A 71 21.09 -4.89 11.08
N ALA A 72 20.48 -4.52 12.22
CA ALA A 72 20.94 -3.41 13.03
C ALA A 72 22.44 -3.48 13.42
N PRO A 73 23.00 -4.66 13.81
CA PRO A 73 24.43 -4.75 14.13
C PRO A 73 25.36 -4.46 12.95
N SER A 74 24.99 -4.87 11.73
CA SER A 74 25.81 -4.63 10.53
C SER A 74 25.61 -3.24 9.94
N MET A 75 24.43 -2.65 10.13
CA MET A 75 24.09 -1.31 9.63
C MET A 75 24.40 -0.18 10.62
N GLY A 76 24.79 -0.51 11.86
CA GLY A 76 25.14 0.45 12.91
C GLY A 76 23.96 1.24 13.49
N SER A 77 22.74 1.04 12.98
CA SER A 77 21.51 1.67 13.49
C SER A 77 20.28 0.83 13.19
N TYR A 78 19.42 0.67 14.20
CA TYR A 78 18.12 0.03 14.06
C TYR A 78 17.19 0.82 13.12
N GLU A 79 17.26 2.15 13.10
CA GLU A 79 16.43 2.98 12.23
C GLU A 79 16.81 2.82 10.75
N SER A 80 18.11 2.75 10.46
CA SER A 80 18.62 2.46 9.12
C SER A 80 18.19 1.07 8.65
N ALA A 81 18.29 0.08 9.55
CA ALA A 81 17.85 -1.28 9.28
C ALA A 81 16.33 -1.38 9.06
N LEU A 82 15.53 -0.64 9.83
CA LEU A 82 14.08 -0.57 9.66
C LEU A 82 13.68 0.05 8.31
N THR A 83 14.36 1.12 7.92
CA THR A 83 14.13 1.80 6.63
C THR A 83 14.48 0.88 5.46
N TYR A 84 15.62 0.17 5.58
CA TYR A 84 16.03 -0.84 4.61
C TYR A 84 15.00 -1.97 4.52
N ALA A 85 14.61 -2.57 5.64
CA ALA A 85 13.64 -3.66 5.68
C ALA A 85 12.30 -3.25 5.05
N LYS A 86 11.78 -2.06 5.38
CA LYS A 86 10.57 -1.52 4.76
C LYS A 86 10.68 -1.39 3.23
N LYS A 87 11.83 -1.00 2.72
CA LYS A 87 12.05 -0.78 1.29
C LYS A 87 12.12 -2.10 0.51
N HIS A 88 12.67 -3.15 1.12
CA HIS A 88 12.96 -4.41 0.43
C HIS A 88 11.93 -5.52 0.69
N GLU A 89 11.34 -5.59 1.88
CA GLU A 89 10.43 -6.68 2.25
C GLU A 89 8.97 -6.42 1.86
N VAL A 90 8.51 -5.17 1.96
CA VAL A 90 7.10 -4.81 1.66
C VAL A 90 6.68 -5.26 0.25
N PRO A 91 7.49 -5.08 -0.81
CA PRO A 91 7.14 -5.60 -2.14
C PRO A 91 7.05 -7.13 -2.21
N ILE A 92 7.95 -7.84 -1.53
CA ILE A 92 8.00 -9.32 -1.52
C ILE A 92 6.77 -9.86 -0.79
N LEU A 93 6.52 -9.37 0.43
CA LEU A 93 5.37 -9.76 1.24
C LEU A 93 4.05 -9.49 0.52
N LYS A 94 3.96 -8.38 -0.24
CA LYS A 94 2.77 -8.07 -1.03
C LYS A 94 2.52 -9.12 -2.11
N ALA A 95 3.59 -9.56 -2.80
CA ALA A 95 3.48 -10.60 -3.82
C ALA A 95 3.12 -11.96 -3.22
N GLU A 96 3.72 -12.32 -2.07
CA GLU A 96 3.43 -13.55 -1.34
C GLU A 96 1.97 -13.59 -0.86
N THR A 97 1.48 -12.51 -0.23
CA THR A 97 0.07 -12.42 0.19
C THR A 97 -0.87 -12.56 -1.00
N LEU A 98 -0.58 -11.90 -2.13
CA LEU A 98 -1.41 -12.04 -3.33
C LEU A 98 -1.37 -13.45 -3.94
N SER A 99 -0.26 -14.18 -3.79
CA SER A 99 -0.18 -15.58 -4.21
C SER A 99 -1.03 -16.51 -3.33
N GLU A 100 -1.20 -16.17 -2.06
CA GLU A 100 -1.97 -16.98 -1.10
C GLU A 100 -3.46 -16.67 -1.13
N TYR A 101 -3.82 -15.38 -1.07
CA TYR A 101 -5.21 -14.93 -0.97
C TYR A 101 -5.86 -14.69 -2.33
N GLY A 102 -5.05 -14.55 -3.38
CA GLY A 102 -5.51 -14.15 -4.70
C GLY A 102 -5.82 -12.66 -4.82
N MET A 103 -6.20 -12.25 -6.03
CA MET A 103 -6.76 -10.93 -6.30
C MET A 103 -8.28 -11.05 -6.34
N PRO A 104 -9.05 -10.22 -5.62
CA PRO A 104 -10.49 -10.28 -5.70
C PRO A 104 -10.98 -9.77 -7.06
N ASP A 105 -11.91 -10.50 -7.69
CA ASP A 105 -12.59 -10.06 -8.90
C ASP A 105 -13.47 -8.82 -8.63
N VAL A 106 -14.01 -8.72 -7.41
CA VAL A 106 -14.81 -7.59 -6.91
C VAL A 106 -14.35 -7.26 -5.50
N TRP A 107 -14.14 -5.98 -5.20
CA TRP A 107 -13.72 -5.54 -3.87
C TRP A 107 -14.71 -5.98 -2.78
N PRO A 108 -14.26 -6.58 -1.66
CA PRO A 108 -15.17 -7.12 -0.64
C PRO A 108 -16.18 -6.12 -0.08
N TRP A 109 -15.78 -4.85 0.07
CA TRP A 109 -16.64 -3.78 0.58
C TRP A 109 -17.63 -3.20 -0.45
N LEU A 110 -17.63 -3.70 -1.69
CA LEU A 110 -18.60 -3.35 -2.73
C LEU A 110 -19.69 -4.41 -2.92
N GLN A 111 -19.67 -5.49 -2.15
CA GLN A 111 -20.63 -6.60 -2.28
C GLN A 111 -21.98 -6.34 -1.59
N HIS A 112 -22.31 -5.07 -1.31
CA HIS A 112 -23.50 -4.64 -0.58
C HIS A 112 -24.28 -3.55 -1.32
#